data_AF-A0AAD9VAG5-F1
#
_entry.id   AF-A0AAD9VAG5-F1
#
_cell.length_a   1.000
_cell.length_b   1.000
_cell.length_c   1.000
_cell.angle_alpha   90.00
_cell.angle_beta   90.00
_cell.angle_gamma   90.00
#
_symmetry.space_group_name_H-M   'P 1'
#
loop_
_entity.id
_entity.type
_entity.pdbx_description
1 polymer ?
#
loop_
_entity_poly.entity_id
_entity_poly.type
_entity_poly.pdbx_seq_one_letter_code
_entity_poly.pdbx_strand_id
1 'polypeptide(L)'
;MGKEQYEPIDALPKAENRLFTQFHAQYPPQEKERIIDGLILGKSKLRIVFATVAFGVGLDLKDIRQIIHIGLPCTMEEYFQEAGRAGRDGLPSTAHIYYNSYDTSKARKHLSSVMRDYVQSKKCKREIIMEYFGFSPLPLDTGHACCDYHEKLCSCDDCVLSGVASLMAPTLTDQVPPLSNGEVYRYPKLNMEQVAKLNEELVKFRLSLPGHGRTIVGSSSLSSGVTIKLIHEVAENAHTFSSAEDIEKRLPLFSQSHAISIWKIVEQFLQKV
;
A
#
# COMPACT_ATOMS: atom_id res chain seq x y z
N MET A 1 -21.74 -24.62 -2.05
CA MET A 1 -21.89 -24.19 -0.64
C MET A 1 -23.18 -23.40 -0.53
N GLY A 2 -24.00 -23.66 0.48
CA GLY A 2 -25.35 -23.08 0.62
C GLY A 2 -25.36 -21.63 1.14
N LYS A 3 -26.56 -21.04 1.29
CA LYS A 3 -26.74 -19.65 1.78
C LYS A 3 -26.11 -19.41 3.17
N GLU A 4 -26.08 -20.46 3.99
CA GLU A 4 -25.56 -20.46 5.36
C GLU A 4 -24.06 -20.13 5.48
N GLN A 5 -23.29 -20.17 4.38
CA GLN A 5 -21.89 -19.74 4.40
C GLN A 5 -21.72 -18.22 4.55
N TYR A 6 -22.67 -17.44 4.03
CA TYR A 6 -22.59 -15.96 4.06
C TYR A 6 -23.39 -15.34 5.20
N GLU A 7 -24.40 -16.07 5.67
CA GLU A 7 -25.25 -15.70 6.79
C GLU A 7 -25.38 -16.94 7.70
N PRO A 8 -24.38 -17.17 8.57
CA PRO A 8 -24.45 -18.22 9.58
C PRO A 8 -25.74 -18.11 10.41
N ILE A 9 -26.24 -19.24 10.91
CA ILE A 9 -27.56 -19.36 11.57
C ILE A 9 -27.71 -18.44 12.80
N ASP A 10 -26.61 -17.93 13.37
CA ASP A 10 -26.60 -16.99 14.50
C ASP A 10 -25.90 -15.66 14.18
N ALA A 11 -25.74 -15.32 12.91
CA ALA A 11 -25.07 -14.09 12.52
C ALA A 11 -25.91 -12.86 12.88
N LEU A 12 -25.24 -11.83 13.40
CA LEU A 12 -25.87 -10.53 13.60
C LEU A 12 -26.43 -10.00 12.27
N PRO A 13 -27.55 -9.26 12.28
CA PRO A 13 -28.08 -8.61 11.10
C PRO A 13 -27.02 -7.75 10.42
N LYS A 14 -26.99 -7.77 9.08
CA LYS A 14 -26.13 -6.89 8.31
C LYS A 14 -26.42 -5.43 8.69
N ALA A 15 -25.38 -4.67 8.99
CA ALA A 15 -25.51 -3.25 9.29
C ALA A 15 -26.20 -2.50 8.13
N GLU A 16 -27.22 -1.70 8.45
CA GLU A 16 -28.01 -0.95 7.47
C GLU A 16 -27.15 0.07 6.68
N ASN A 17 -26.12 0.63 7.32
CA ASN A 17 -25.19 1.60 6.74
C ASN A 17 -23.84 0.98 6.36
N ARG A 18 -23.85 -0.28 5.91
CA ARG A 18 -22.63 -0.94 5.46
C ARG A 18 -22.05 -0.26 4.22
N LEU A 19 -20.82 0.24 4.36
CA LEU A 19 -20.10 0.96 3.29
C LEU A 19 -19.26 0.04 2.40
N PHE A 20 -19.13 -1.24 2.72
CA PHE A 20 -18.30 -2.17 1.95
C PHE A 20 -18.95 -3.54 1.75
N THR A 21 -18.56 -4.25 0.70
CA THR A 21 -19.04 -5.63 0.45
C THR A 21 -17.99 -6.43 -0.31
N GLN A 22 -18.15 -7.76 -0.33
CA GLN A 22 -17.41 -8.64 -1.23
C GLN A 22 -18.25 -8.98 -2.47
N PHE A 23 -17.58 -9.28 -3.58
CA PHE A 23 -18.19 -9.76 -4.82
C PHE A 23 -17.26 -10.77 -5.50
N HIS A 24 -17.76 -11.98 -5.77
CA HIS A 24 -17.01 -13.01 -6.47
C HIS A 24 -17.96 -14.01 -7.15
N ALA A 25 -17.40 -14.90 -7.97
CA ALA A 25 -18.18 -15.83 -8.80
C ALA A 25 -19.18 -16.70 -8.01
N GLN A 26 -18.85 -17.07 -6.77
CA GLN A 26 -19.69 -17.96 -5.93
C GLN A 26 -20.60 -17.18 -4.94
N TYR A 27 -20.69 -15.86 -5.08
CA TYR A 27 -21.54 -15.03 -4.22
C TYR A 27 -23.03 -15.26 -4.51
N PRO A 28 -23.94 -15.20 -3.51
CA PRO A 28 -25.36 -15.51 -3.70
C PRO A 28 -25.99 -14.64 -4.80
N PRO A 29 -26.77 -15.21 -5.74
CA PRO A 29 -27.33 -14.47 -6.88
C PRO A 29 -28.14 -13.23 -6.47
N GLN A 30 -29.00 -13.38 -5.46
CA GLN A 30 -29.81 -12.29 -4.91
C GLN A 30 -28.95 -11.12 -4.41
N GLU A 31 -27.84 -11.42 -3.74
CA GLU A 31 -26.94 -10.37 -3.25
C GLU A 31 -26.12 -9.73 -4.39
N LYS A 32 -25.74 -10.49 -5.42
CA LYS A 32 -25.08 -9.94 -6.61
C LYS A 32 -26.00 -8.94 -7.32
N GLU A 33 -27.25 -9.32 -7.56
CA GLU A 33 -28.27 -8.48 -8.20
C GLU A 33 -28.49 -7.20 -7.38
N ARG A 34 -28.70 -7.33 -6.06
CA ARG A 34 -28.84 -6.18 -5.14
C ARG A 34 -27.66 -5.22 -5.20
N ILE A 35 -26.43 -5.74 -5.25
CA ILE A 35 -25.20 -4.91 -5.34
C ILE A 35 -25.13 -4.22 -6.71
N ILE A 36 -25.33 -4.96 -7.80
CA ILE A 36 -25.24 -4.46 -9.17
C ILE A 36 -26.29 -3.36 -9.39
N ASP A 37 -27.56 -3.62 -9.10
CA ASP A 37 -28.65 -2.67 -9.29
C ASP A 37 -28.44 -1.41 -8.45
N GLY A 38 -28.01 -1.58 -7.19
CA GLY A 38 -27.71 -0.46 -6.31
C GLY A 38 -26.60 0.44 -6.88
N LEU A 39 -25.54 -0.16 -7.42
CA LEU A 39 -24.40 0.57 -7.99
C LEU A 39 -24.79 1.25 -9.30
N ILE A 40 -25.45 0.55 -10.22
CA ILE A 40 -25.89 1.10 -11.52
C ILE A 40 -26.89 2.25 -11.34
N LEU A 41 -27.87 2.09 -10.43
CA LEU A 41 -28.88 3.12 -10.17
C LEU A 41 -28.38 4.28 -9.31
N GLY A 42 -27.14 4.25 -8.82
CA GLY A 42 -26.58 5.28 -7.94
C GLY A 42 -27.26 5.37 -6.56
N LYS A 43 -28.01 4.33 -6.14
CA LYS A 43 -28.73 4.27 -4.86
C LYS A 43 -27.94 3.54 -3.77
N SER A 44 -26.83 2.91 -4.14
CA SER A 44 -26.00 2.16 -3.21
C SER A 44 -25.29 3.07 -2.21
N LYS A 45 -25.32 2.68 -0.94
CA LYS A 45 -24.46 3.26 0.12
C LYS A 45 -23.05 2.68 0.10
N LEU A 46 -22.78 1.67 -0.74
CA LEU A 46 -21.46 1.04 -0.83
C LEU A 46 -20.45 2.02 -1.39
N ARG A 47 -19.31 2.09 -0.72
CA ARG A 47 -18.13 2.88 -1.10
C ARG A 47 -16.97 1.99 -1.55
N ILE A 48 -16.91 0.75 -1.06
CA ILE A 48 -15.82 -0.20 -1.36
C ILE A 48 -16.40 -1.56 -1.75
N VAL A 49 -15.92 -2.13 -2.84
CA VAL A 49 -16.28 -3.49 -3.28
C VAL A 49 -15.00 -4.32 -3.39
N PHE A 50 -14.88 -5.35 -2.57
CA PHE A 50 -13.81 -6.34 -2.64
C PHE A 50 -14.17 -7.37 -3.72
N ALA A 51 -13.57 -7.22 -4.89
CA ALA A 51 -13.87 -8.01 -6.06
C ALA A 51 -12.72 -8.95 -6.42
N THR A 52 -13.04 -10.14 -6.91
CA THR A 52 -12.08 -10.93 -7.70
C THR A 52 -12.17 -10.55 -9.18
N VAL A 53 -11.23 -11.01 -10.00
CA VAL A 53 -11.16 -10.80 -11.47
C VAL A 53 -12.50 -11.04 -12.19
N ALA A 54 -13.36 -11.90 -11.63
CA ALA A 54 -14.71 -12.17 -12.16
C ALA A 54 -15.70 -11.00 -12.02
N PHE A 55 -15.36 -9.92 -11.32
CA PHE A 55 -16.18 -8.72 -11.26
C PHE A 55 -15.99 -7.89 -12.54
N GLY A 56 -17.01 -7.91 -13.39
CA GLY A 56 -17.13 -6.91 -14.45
C GLY A 56 -17.15 -7.43 -15.89
N VAL A 57 -17.26 -8.74 -16.14
CA VAL A 57 -17.73 -9.16 -17.48
C VAL A 57 -19.15 -8.61 -17.66
N GLY A 58 -19.29 -7.55 -18.47
CA GLY A 58 -20.57 -6.94 -18.82
C GLY A 58 -21.13 -5.85 -17.90
N LEU A 59 -20.41 -5.41 -16.85
CA LEU A 59 -20.87 -4.31 -15.98
C LEU A 59 -20.25 -2.97 -16.38
N ASP A 60 -21.08 -1.97 -16.64
CA ASP A 60 -20.69 -0.59 -16.94
C ASP A 60 -21.03 0.34 -15.77
N LEU A 61 -20.11 0.42 -14.80
CA LEU A 61 -20.19 1.37 -13.69
C LEU A 61 -19.37 2.61 -14.05
N LYS A 62 -20.04 3.74 -14.27
CA LYS A 62 -19.41 4.93 -14.85
C LYS A 62 -18.57 5.72 -13.86
N ASP A 63 -18.93 5.68 -12.59
CA ASP A 63 -18.46 6.57 -11.52
C ASP A 63 -17.42 5.93 -10.58
N ILE A 64 -16.70 4.91 -11.05
CA ILE A 64 -15.61 4.32 -10.28
C ILE A 64 -14.41 5.29 -10.23
N ARG A 65 -14.09 5.77 -9.03
CA ARG A 65 -12.96 6.69 -8.79
C ARG A 65 -11.63 6.01 -8.56
N GLN A 66 -11.64 4.82 -7.97
CA GLN A 66 -10.41 4.13 -7.61
C GLN A 66 -10.52 2.64 -7.89
N ILE A 67 -9.48 2.09 -8.51
CA ILE A 67 -9.23 0.65 -8.61
C ILE A 67 -7.97 0.35 -7.80
N ILE A 68 -8.06 -0.65 -6.91
CA ILE A 68 -6.94 -1.08 -6.07
C ILE A 68 -6.71 -2.56 -6.29
N HIS A 69 -5.57 -2.90 -6.89
CA HIS A 69 -5.09 -4.25 -7.03
C HIS A 69 -4.27 -4.64 -5.80
N ILE A 70 -4.72 -5.68 -5.08
CA ILE A 70 -3.94 -6.33 -4.02
C ILE A 70 -3.28 -7.57 -4.62
N GLY A 71 -2.00 -7.43 -4.99
CA GLY A 71 -1.26 -8.37 -5.82
C GLY A 71 -1.27 -7.95 -7.30
N LEU A 72 -0.32 -8.48 -8.09
CA LEU A 72 -0.26 -8.16 -9.52
C LEU A 72 -1.26 -8.99 -10.33
N PRO A 73 -1.98 -8.38 -11.29
CA PRO A 73 -2.54 -9.09 -12.43
C PRO A 73 -1.49 -9.97 -13.13
N CYS A 74 -1.91 -11.05 -13.78
CA CYS A 74 -0.97 -11.97 -14.45
C CYS A 74 -0.47 -11.38 -15.77
N THR A 75 -1.32 -10.65 -16.48
CA THR A 75 -0.98 -10.03 -17.77
C THR A 75 -1.28 -8.53 -17.82
N MET A 76 -0.70 -7.86 -18.81
CA MET A 76 -0.95 -6.45 -19.07
C MET A 76 -2.40 -6.21 -19.54
N GLU A 77 -2.99 -7.14 -20.28
CA GLU A 77 -4.39 -7.08 -20.73
C GLU A 77 -5.35 -7.17 -19.56
N GLU A 78 -5.12 -8.09 -18.63
CA GLU A 78 -5.93 -8.20 -17.41
C GLU A 78 -5.89 -6.87 -16.64
N TYR A 79 -4.68 -6.35 -16.39
CA TYR A 79 -4.51 -5.07 -15.72
C TYR A 79 -5.22 -3.93 -16.45
N PHE A 80 -5.05 -3.82 -17.78
CA PHE A 80 -5.63 -2.75 -18.58
C PHE A 80 -7.16 -2.81 -18.57
N GLN A 81 -7.75 -4.00 -18.71
CA GLN A 81 -9.20 -4.18 -18.66
C GLN A 81 -9.78 -3.86 -17.27
N GLU A 82 -9.09 -4.27 -16.20
CA GLU A 82 -9.54 -4.05 -14.82
C GLU A 82 -9.40 -2.57 -14.41
N ALA A 83 -8.23 -1.97 -14.63
CA ALA A 83 -7.97 -0.57 -14.33
C ALA A 83 -8.83 0.37 -15.18
N GLY A 84 -9.07 0.02 -16.46
CA GLY A 84 -9.91 0.78 -17.40
C GLY A 84 -11.41 0.81 -17.08
N ARG A 85 -11.83 0.24 -15.94
CA ARG A 85 -13.19 0.41 -15.40
C ARG A 85 -13.35 1.73 -14.66
N ALA A 86 -12.26 2.30 -14.16
CA ALA A 86 -12.28 3.57 -13.47
C ALA A 86 -12.54 4.72 -14.46
N GLY A 87 -13.28 5.75 -14.05
CA GLY A 87 -13.31 7.02 -14.78
C GLY A 87 -14.04 6.99 -16.13
N ARG A 88 -15.02 6.09 -16.31
CA ARG A 88 -15.79 5.99 -17.56
C ARG A 88 -16.75 7.16 -17.79
N ASP A 89 -17.03 7.94 -16.76
CA ASP A 89 -17.67 9.26 -16.84
C ASP A 89 -16.72 10.38 -17.32
N GLY A 90 -15.44 10.07 -17.54
CA GLY A 90 -14.41 11.03 -17.95
C GLY A 90 -13.82 11.85 -16.80
N LEU A 91 -14.28 11.65 -15.57
CA LEU A 91 -13.72 12.34 -14.40
C LEU A 91 -12.41 11.67 -13.95
N PRO A 92 -11.50 12.43 -13.30
CA PRO A 92 -10.26 11.88 -12.78
C PRO A 92 -10.48 10.65 -11.88
N SER A 93 -9.69 9.62 -12.13
CA SER A 93 -9.69 8.36 -11.39
C SER A 93 -8.28 7.81 -11.26
N THR A 94 -8.04 6.97 -10.26
CA THR A 94 -6.72 6.38 -10.00
C THR A 94 -6.77 4.85 -10.04
N ALA A 95 -5.65 4.25 -10.41
CA ALA A 95 -5.43 2.81 -10.35
C ALA A 95 -4.15 2.53 -9.55
N HIS A 96 -4.28 1.83 -8.43
CA HIS A 96 -3.19 1.50 -7.53
C HIS A 96 -2.90 0.00 -7.59
N ILE A 97 -1.62 -0.36 -7.56
CA ILE A 97 -1.19 -1.76 -7.44
C ILE A 97 -0.29 -1.89 -6.22
N TYR A 98 -0.74 -2.69 -5.25
CA TYR A 98 0.07 -3.09 -4.12
C TYR A 98 0.64 -4.48 -4.37
N TYR A 99 1.97 -4.60 -4.31
CA TYR A 99 2.67 -5.86 -4.52
C TYR A 99 3.90 -5.96 -3.63
N ASN A 100 4.35 -7.18 -3.38
CA ASN A 100 5.58 -7.47 -2.65
C ASN A 100 6.62 -8.16 -3.55
N SER A 101 7.80 -8.45 -2.98
CA SER A 101 8.87 -9.13 -3.71
C SER A 101 8.47 -10.52 -4.22
N TYR A 102 7.64 -11.26 -3.48
CA TYR A 102 7.11 -12.54 -3.90
C TYR A 102 6.21 -12.41 -5.14
N ASP A 103 5.37 -11.37 -5.19
CA ASP A 103 4.46 -11.14 -6.31
C ASP A 103 5.19 -10.87 -7.63
N THR A 104 6.38 -10.26 -7.57
CA THR A 104 7.27 -10.03 -8.74
C THR A 104 8.25 -11.17 -8.98
N SER A 105 8.30 -12.18 -8.12
CA SER A 105 9.31 -13.24 -8.19
C SER A 105 9.26 -13.98 -9.52
N LYS A 106 10.43 -14.43 -10.01
CA LYS A 106 10.52 -15.36 -11.14
C LYS A 106 9.87 -16.71 -10.84
N ALA A 107 9.72 -17.05 -9.56
CA ALA A 107 9.04 -18.26 -9.12
C ALA A 107 7.51 -18.20 -9.27
N ARG A 108 6.93 -16.99 -9.40
CA ARG A 108 5.49 -16.84 -9.61
C ARG A 108 5.14 -17.30 -11.02
N LYS A 109 4.58 -18.50 -11.10
CA LYS A 109 4.08 -19.09 -12.33
C LYS A 109 2.94 -18.20 -12.88
N HIS A 110 2.88 -18.06 -14.20
CA HIS A 110 1.87 -17.30 -14.94
C HIS A 110 1.95 -15.76 -14.89
N LEU A 111 2.89 -15.16 -14.14
CA LEU A 111 3.14 -13.73 -14.29
C LEU A 111 3.92 -13.46 -15.58
N SER A 112 3.33 -12.65 -16.46
CA SER A 112 3.99 -12.21 -17.69
C SER A 112 5.25 -11.38 -17.40
N SER A 113 6.27 -11.51 -18.25
CA SER A 113 7.47 -10.68 -18.17
C SER A 113 7.14 -9.19 -18.28
N VAL A 114 6.23 -8.84 -19.19
CA VAL A 114 5.77 -7.46 -19.38
C VAL A 114 5.17 -6.88 -18.11
N MET A 115 4.29 -7.61 -17.42
CA MET A 115 3.69 -7.08 -16.19
C MET A 115 4.71 -6.93 -15.05
N ARG A 116 5.70 -7.84 -14.98
CA ARG A 116 6.83 -7.71 -14.05
C ARG A 116 7.64 -6.46 -14.35
N ASP A 117 7.98 -6.23 -15.62
CA ASP A 117 8.75 -5.06 -16.04
C ASP A 117 7.95 -3.77 -15.86
N TYR A 118 6.64 -3.79 -16.12
CA TYR A 118 5.74 -2.66 -15.92
C TYR A 118 5.82 -2.11 -14.50
N VAL A 119 5.69 -2.95 -13.47
CA VAL A 119 5.72 -2.47 -12.08
C VAL A 119 7.12 -2.10 -11.59
N GLN A 120 8.17 -2.71 -12.13
CA GLN A 120 9.56 -2.45 -11.74
C GLN A 120 10.22 -1.31 -12.54
N SER A 121 9.64 -0.91 -13.67
CA SER A 121 10.20 0.11 -14.55
C SER A 121 10.21 1.50 -13.91
N LYS A 122 11.27 2.25 -14.22
CA LYS A 122 11.38 3.71 -13.96
C LYS A 122 11.08 4.51 -15.23
N LYS A 123 10.00 4.14 -15.93
CA LYS A 123 9.51 4.82 -17.14
C LYS A 123 8.06 5.23 -16.95
N CYS A 124 7.57 6.09 -17.84
CA CYS A 124 6.16 6.45 -17.88
C CYS A 124 5.29 5.19 -18.04
N LYS A 125 4.37 4.98 -17.11
CA LYS A 125 3.48 3.80 -17.17
C LYS A 125 2.55 3.83 -18.38
N ARG A 126 2.11 5.02 -18.81
CA ARG A 126 1.29 5.17 -20.01
C ARG A 126 2.03 4.78 -21.28
N GLU A 127 3.28 5.19 -21.40
CA GLU A 127 4.14 4.84 -22.53
C GLU A 127 4.25 3.32 -22.66
N ILE A 128 4.54 2.62 -21.57
CA ILE A 128 4.63 1.15 -21.56
C ILE A 128 3.31 0.51 -21.99
N ILE A 129 2.17 0.99 -21.48
CA ILE A 129 0.85 0.46 -21.87
C ILE A 129 0.59 0.71 -23.36
N MET A 130 0.85 1.91 -23.86
CA MET A 130 0.61 2.27 -25.26
C MET A 130 1.49 1.44 -26.20
N GLU A 131 2.78 1.34 -25.91
CA GLU A 131 3.74 0.52 -26.67
C GLU A 131 3.32 -0.95 -26.68
N TYR A 132 2.87 -1.49 -25.54
CA TYR A 132 2.39 -2.87 -25.43
C TYR A 132 1.25 -3.18 -26.40
N PHE A 133 0.30 -2.25 -26.55
CA PHE A 133 -0.83 -2.39 -27.47
C PHE A 133 -0.54 -1.90 -28.90
N GLY A 134 0.73 -1.58 -29.23
CA GLY A 134 1.14 -1.17 -30.57
C GLY A 134 0.78 0.27 -30.93
N PHE A 135 0.51 1.12 -29.94
CA PHE A 135 0.25 2.55 -30.13
C PHE A 135 1.51 3.38 -29.86
N SER A 136 1.65 4.51 -30.57
CA SER A 136 2.70 5.49 -30.29
C SER A 136 2.35 6.32 -29.05
N PRO A 137 3.31 6.65 -28.17
CA PRO A 137 3.05 7.48 -27.00
C PRO A 137 2.49 8.84 -27.42
N LEU A 138 1.34 9.22 -26.88
CA LEU A 138 0.80 10.56 -27.08
C LEU A 138 1.56 11.56 -26.20
N PRO A 139 1.84 12.79 -26.69
CA PRO A 139 2.32 13.86 -25.83
C PRO A 139 1.35 14.05 -24.66
N LEU A 140 1.86 14.21 -23.43
CA LEU A 140 1.01 14.55 -22.30
C LEU A 140 0.43 15.95 -22.54
N ASP A 141 -0.85 16.00 -22.91
CA ASP A 141 -1.58 17.27 -22.98
C ASP A 141 -1.94 17.71 -21.54
N THR A 142 -1.08 18.52 -20.96
CA THR A 142 -1.23 19.54 -19.90
C THR A 142 -2.17 19.35 -18.67
N GLY A 143 -2.82 18.21 -18.45
CA GLY A 143 -3.62 17.93 -17.25
C GLY A 143 -2.89 17.04 -16.24
N HIS A 144 -2.91 17.39 -14.95
CA HIS A 144 -2.25 16.71 -13.81
C HIS A 144 -2.75 15.28 -13.50
N ALA A 145 -2.70 14.39 -14.48
CA ALA A 145 -2.99 12.97 -14.35
C ALA A 145 -1.67 12.17 -14.36
N CYS A 146 -0.66 12.52 -13.57
CA CYS A 146 0.64 11.84 -13.61
C CYS A 146 0.55 10.33 -13.26
N CYS A 147 1.53 9.55 -13.71
CA CYS A 147 1.78 8.22 -13.12
C CYS A 147 2.82 8.38 -11.99
N ASP A 148 3.05 7.32 -11.21
CA ASP A 148 4.06 7.26 -10.14
C ASP A 148 5.47 7.73 -10.58
N TYR A 149 5.83 7.50 -11.84
CA TYR A 149 7.08 7.99 -12.41
C TYR A 149 7.06 9.52 -12.61
N HIS A 150 6.01 10.06 -13.24
CA HIS A 150 5.89 11.50 -13.51
C HIS A 150 5.56 12.31 -12.26
N GLU A 151 4.94 11.71 -11.24
CA GLU A 151 4.69 12.34 -9.94
C GLU A 151 6.00 12.83 -9.30
N LYS A 152 7.08 12.05 -9.41
CA LYS A 152 8.41 12.41 -8.88
C LYS A 152 9.07 13.58 -9.62
N LEU A 153 8.63 13.86 -10.84
CA LEU A 153 9.12 14.94 -11.68
C LEU A 153 8.17 16.14 -11.70
N CYS A 154 7.04 16.04 -11.00
CA CYS A 154 6.00 17.06 -10.96
C CYS A 154 6.42 18.18 -10.00
N SER A 155 6.42 19.41 -10.48
CA SER A 155 6.74 20.62 -9.69
C SER A 155 5.54 21.55 -9.54
N CYS A 156 4.33 21.00 -9.56
CA CYS A 156 3.09 21.77 -9.61
C CYS A 156 2.44 21.86 -8.23
N ASP A 157 1.98 23.06 -7.88
CA ASP A 157 1.46 23.36 -6.54
C ASP A 157 0.12 22.64 -6.24
N ASP A 158 -0.72 22.39 -7.26
CA ASP A 158 -2.06 21.77 -7.13
C ASP A 158 -2.17 20.42 -7.85
N CYS A 159 -1.29 19.47 -7.51
CA CYS A 159 -1.36 18.11 -8.06
C CYS A 159 -2.39 17.24 -7.30
N VAL A 160 -3.45 16.78 -7.97
CA VAL A 160 -4.48 15.89 -7.39
C VAL A 160 -3.89 14.61 -6.79
N LEU A 161 -2.76 14.13 -7.30
CA LEU A 161 -2.09 12.93 -6.82
C LEU A 161 -1.38 13.13 -5.47
N SER A 162 -0.86 14.34 -5.18
CA SER A 162 -0.16 14.60 -3.92
C SER A 162 -1.13 14.48 -2.72
N GLY A 163 -2.39 14.89 -2.90
CA GLY A 163 -3.42 14.78 -1.86
C GLY A 163 -3.77 13.33 -1.49
N VAL A 164 -3.79 12.41 -2.47
CA VAL A 164 -4.10 10.99 -2.22
C VAL A 164 -2.86 10.23 -1.73
N ALA A 165 -1.68 10.55 -2.24
CA ALA A 165 -0.41 10.01 -1.75
C ALA A 165 -0.16 10.41 -0.28
N SER A 166 -0.44 11.65 0.12
CA SER A 166 -0.36 12.09 1.53
C SER A 166 -1.34 11.38 2.46
N LEU A 167 -2.47 10.88 1.96
CA LEU A 167 -3.45 10.13 2.77
C LEU A 167 -3.08 8.65 2.95
N MET A 168 -2.29 8.08 2.04
CA MET A 168 -2.01 6.64 1.97
C MET A 168 -0.54 6.28 2.25
N ALA A 169 0.36 7.25 2.16
CA ALA A 169 1.73 7.10 2.59
C ALA A 169 1.83 7.48 4.08
N PRO A 170 2.30 6.59 4.96
CA PRO A 170 3.01 7.06 6.14
C PRO A 170 4.04 8.07 5.64
N THR A 171 4.06 9.28 6.18
CA THR A 171 5.11 10.25 5.91
C THR A 171 6.42 9.68 6.43
N LEU A 172 7.04 8.80 5.64
CA LEU A 172 8.42 8.38 5.80
C LEU A 172 9.25 9.50 5.20
N THR A 173 9.29 10.66 5.87
CA THR A 173 10.25 11.70 5.54
C THR A 173 11.63 11.04 5.50
N ASP A 174 12.37 11.22 4.40
CA ASP A 174 13.71 10.62 4.18
C ASP A 174 14.77 11.07 5.22
N GLN A 175 14.36 11.84 6.23
CA GLN A 175 15.20 12.35 7.29
C GLN A 175 14.41 12.29 8.60
N VAL A 176 15.04 11.73 9.64
CA VAL A 176 14.56 11.87 11.01
C VAL A 176 14.63 13.36 11.35
N PRO A 177 13.52 14.00 11.76
CA PRO A 177 13.55 15.40 12.16
C PRO A 177 14.69 15.64 13.16
N PRO A 178 15.49 16.70 13.02
CA PRO A 178 16.54 17.01 13.99
C PRO A 178 15.94 17.25 15.38
N LEU A 179 16.76 17.07 16.42
CA LEU A 179 16.37 17.42 17.79
C LEU A 179 15.87 18.86 17.84
N SER A 180 14.96 19.13 18.79
CA SER A 180 14.53 20.49 19.05
C SER A 180 15.71 21.36 19.53
N ASN A 181 15.74 22.64 19.13
CA ASN A 181 16.89 23.52 19.40
C ASN A 181 17.23 23.55 20.91
N GLY A 182 18.37 22.96 21.28
CA GLY A 182 18.91 23.01 22.65
C GLY A 182 19.19 21.66 23.32
N GLU A 183 18.84 20.53 22.71
CA GLU A 183 19.07 19.20 23.30
C GLU A 183 20.47 18.65 22.98
N VAL A 184 21.17 18.16 24.00
CA VAL A 184 22.51 17.57 23.87
C VAL A 184 22.40 16.07 23.62
N TYR A 185 23.11 15.57 22.60
CA TYR A 185 23.20 14.14 22.32
C TYR A 185 23.80 13.38 23.51
N ARG A 186 23.03 12.42 24.04
CA ARG A 186 23.43 11.64 25.22
C ARG A 186 24.52 10.60 24.93
N TYR A 187 24.63 10.18 23.67
CA TYR A 187 25.53 9.12 23.22
C TYR A 187 26.39 9.58 22.04
N PRO A 188 27.61 9.05 21.89
CA PRO A 188 28.46 9.34 20.73
C PRO A 188 27.86 8.77 19.45
N LYS A 189 28.18 9.38 18.31
CA LYS A 189 27.79 8.88 16.99
C LYS A 189 28.45 7.52 16.73
N LEU A 190 27.63 6.55 16.33
CA LEU A 190 28.10 5.20 16.00
C LEU A 190 28.92 5.18 14.72
N ASN A 191 29.94 4.32 14.68
CA ASN A 191 30.70 4.02 13.46
C ASN A 191 29.94 3.03 12.55
N MET A 192 30.39 2.84 11.31
CA MET A 192 29.71 1.97 10.34
C MET A 192 29.56 0.52 10.81
N GLU A 193 30.55 -0.02 11.54
CA GLU A 193 30.49 -1.40 12.04
C GLU A 193 29.46 -1.55 13.16
N GLN A 194 29.38 -0.56 14.07
CA GLN A 194 28.40 -0.51 15.15
C GLN A 194 26.97 -0.35 14.61
N VAL A 195 26.78 0.51 13.61
CA VAL A 195 25.47 0.66 12.93
C VAL A 195 25.04 -0.66 12.30
N ALA A 196 25.95 -1.37 11.64
CA ALA A 196 25.65 -2.68 11.03
C ALA A 196 25.22 -3.72 12.09
N LYS A 197 25.90 -3.78 13.24
CA LYS A 197 25.56 -4.70 14.34
C LYS A 197 24.21 -4.36 14.96
N LEU A 198 23.95 -3.10 15.26
CA LEU A 198 22.66 -2.65 15.80
C LEU A 198 21.52 -2.96 14.81
N ASN A 199 21.75 -2.72 13.52
CA ASN A 199 20.80 -3.05 12.47
C ASN A 199 20.47 -4.55 12.43
N GLU A 200 21.46 -5.43 12.59
CA GLU A 200 21.21 -6.87 12.67
C GLU A 200 20.31 -7.25 13.86
N GLU A 201 20.53 -6.66 15.04
CA GLU A 201 19.68 -6.89 16.23
C GLU A 201 18.24 -6.39 16.00
N LEU A 202 18.09 -5.21 15.41
CA LEU A 202 16.79 -4.64 15.09
C LEU A 202 16.04 -5.44 14.00
N VAL A 203 16.76 -6.00 13.02
CA VAL A 203 16.18 -6.92 12.03
C VAL A 203 15.69 -8.21 12.70
N LYS A 204 16.44 -8.78 13.65
CA LYS A 204 16.00 -9.95 14.44
C LYS A 204 14.73 -9.64 15.22
N PHE A 205 14.65 -8.48 15.87
CA PHE A 205 13.42 -8.01 16.52
C PHE A 205 12.26 -7.93 15.53
N ARG A 206 12.45 -7.29 14.37
CA ARG A 206 11.42 -7.20 13.33
C ARG A 206 10.90 -8.57 12.88
N LEU A 207 11.79 -9.56 12.73
CA LEU A 207 11.41 -10.93 12.37
C LEU A 207 10.69 -11.66 13.50
N SER A 208 10.89 -11.27 14.76
CA SER A 208 10.21 -11.85 15.92
C SER A 208 8.81 -11.30 16.17
N LEU A 209 8.44 -10.17 15.56
CA LEU A 209 7.14 -9.54 15.78
C LEU A 209 6.00 -10.43 15.29
N PRO A 210 5.03 -10.79 16.15
CA PRO A 210 3.87 -11.55 15.73
C PRO A 210 3.03 -10.72 14.77
N GLY A 211 2.66 -11.30 13.64
CA GLY A 211 1.60 -10.75 12.82
C GLY A 211 0.27 -10.94 13.54
N HIS A 212 -0.37 -9.84 13.95
CA HIS A 212 -1.64 -9.91 14.66
C HIS A 212 -2.76 -10.21 13.65
N GLY A 213 -3.19 -11.47 13.54
CA GLY A 213 -4.38 -11.86 12.77
C GLY A 213 -4.34 -13.27 12.18
N ARG A 214 -5.49 -13.93 12.09
CA ARG A 214 -5.66 -15.30 11.54
C ARG A 214 -5.50 -15.39 10.00
N THR A 215 -5.18 -14.30 9.34
CA THR A 215 -4.93 -14.27 7.89
C THR A 215 -4.06 -13.06 7.60
N ILE A 216 -2.81 -13.27 7.19
CA ILE A 216 -1.90 -12.18 6.82
C ILE A 216 -1.66 -12.27 5.32
N VAL A 217 -2.08 -11.24 4.60
CA VAL A 217 -1.77 -11.04 3.17
C VAL A 217 -0.90 -9.80 3.11
N GLY A 218 0.39 -9.94 2.82
CA GLY A 218 1.33 -8.80 2.75
C GLY A 218 2.76 -9.14 3.15
N SER A 219 3.68 -8.19 2.96
CA SER A 219 5.06 -8.32 3.45
C SER A 219 5.11 -8.14 4.98
N SER A 220 6.15 -8.68 5.63
CA SER A 220 6.35 -8.50 7.09
C SER A 220 6.40 -7.03 7.53
N SER A 221 6.72 -6.11 6.61
CA SER A 221 6.67 -4.67 6.85
C SER A 221 5.24 -4.15 7.02
N LEU A 222 4.31 -4.64 6.21
CA LEU A 222 2.90 -4.24 6.24
C LEU A 222 2.17 -4.83 7.45
N SER A 223 2.53 -6.05 7.84
CA SER A 223 1.86 -6.76 8.94
C SER A 223 2.33 -6.34 10.33
N SER A 224 3.58 -5.90 10.48
CA SER A 224 4.15 -5.46 11.77
C SER A 224 4.11 -3.94 11.96
N GLY A 225 3.94 -3.16 10.89
CA GLY A 225 4.14 -1.71 10.92
C GLY A 225 5.60 -1.29 11.14
N VAL A 226 6.54 -2.24 11.18
CA VAL A 226 7.98 -1.99 11.33
C VAL A 226 8.67 -2.35 10.01
N THR A 227 8.92 -1.32 9.19
CA THR A 227 9.53 -1.51 7.87
C THR A 227 11.04 -1.71 7.98
N ILE A 228 11.66 -2.34 6.98
CA ILE A 228 13.13 -2.45 6.94
C ILE A 228 13.78 -1.06 6.86
N LYS A 229 13.17 -0.12 6.13
CA LYS A 229 13.64 1.26 6.02
C LYS A 229 13.68 1.94 7.40
N LEU A 230 12.62 1.79 8.18
CA LEU A 230 12.54 2.31 9.55
C LEU A 230 13.65 1.73 10.43
N ILE A 231 13.95 0.43 10.30
CA ILE A 231 15.04 -0.22 11.06
C ILE A 231 16.40 0.39 10.71
N HIS A 232 16.67 0.62 9.42
CA HIS A 232 17.89 1.31 8.98
C HIS A 232 17.97 2.73 9.54
N GLU A 233 16.88 3.50 9.46
CA GLU A 233 16.82 4.88 9.97
C GLU A 233 17.09 4.95 11.49
N VAL A 234 16.51 4.01 12.25
CA VAL A 234 16.76 3.89 13.70
C VAL A 234 18.24 3.59 13.97
N ALA A 235 18.83 2.62 13.25
CA ALA A 235 20.21 2.23 13.47
C ALA A 235 21.21 3.36 13.15
N GLU A 236 20.99 4.09 12.05
CA GLU A 236 21.83 5.21 11.64
C GLU A 236 21.74 6.41 12.59
N ASN A 237 20.55 6.64 13.17
CA ASN A 237 20.26 7.80 14.03
C ASN A 237 20.15 7.44 15.51
N ALA A 238 20.61 6.25 15.92
CA ALA A 238 20.47 5.71 17.27
C ALA A 238 20.92 6.69 18.37
N HIS A 239 22.07 7.33 18.16
CA HIS A 239 22.66 8.33 19.07
C HIS A 239 21.82 9.60 19.26
N THR A 240 20.86 9.84 18.37
CA THR A 240 19.98 11.02 18.39
C THR A 240 18.71 10.82 19.21
N PHE A 241 18.42 9.58 19.63
CA PHE A 241 17.21 9.27 20.39
C PHE A 241 17.51 9.24 21.90
N SER A 242 16.53 9.67 22.69
CA SER A 242 16.64 9.74 24.15
C SER A 242 15.61 8.89 24.91
N SER A 243 14.52 8.47 24.24
CA SER A 243 13.46 7.67 24.82
C SER A 243 12.60 6.99 23.74
N ALA A 244 11.75 6.06 24.14
CA ALA A 244 10.74 5.47 23.25
C ALA A 244 9.76 6.52 22.69
N GLU A 245 9.39 7.53 23.50
CA GLU A 245 8.48 8.62 23.10
C GLU A 245 9.12 9.52 22.04
N ASP A 246 10.43 9.72 22.10
CA ASP A 246 11.19 10.48 21.10
C ASP A 246 11.21 9.77 19.74
N ILE A 247 11.40 8.44 19.75
CA ILE A 247 11.29 7.61 18.54
C ILE A 247 9.86 7.69 17.96
N GLU A 248 8.83 7.56 18.80
CA GLU A 248 7.43 7.61 18.38
C GLU A 248 7.04 8.97 17.77
N LYS A 249 7.59 10.08 18.29
CA LYS A 249 7.34 11.43 17.75
C LYS A 249 8.04 11.69 16.43
N ARG A 250 9.24 11.12 16.23
CA ARG A 250 10.12 11.46 15.09
C ARG A 250 10.05 10.45 13.95
N LEU A 251 9.54 9.25 14.20
CA LEU A 251 9.42 8.19 13.21
C LEU A 251 7.98 7.68 13.13
N PRO A 252 7.53 7.19 11.95
CA PRO A 252 6.15 6.71 11.76
C PRO A 252 5.95 5.31 12.37
N LEU A 253 6.06 5.20 13.69
CA LEU A 253 5.74 4.01 14.47
C LEU A 253 4.29 4.06 14.92
N PHE A 254 3.50 3.09 14.46
CA PHE A 254 2.06 3.01 14.76
C PHE A 254 1.73 2.24 16.05
N SER A 255 2.76 1.89 16.84
CA SER A 255 2.60 1.12 18.06
C SER A 255 3.62 1.54 19.12
N GLN A 256 3.10 2.02 20.26
CA GLN A 256 3.91 2.37 21.43
C GLN A 256 4.72 1.17 21.95
N SER A 257 4.18 -0.05 21.89
CA SER A 257 4.89 -1.25 22.32
C SER A 257 6.10 -1.56 21.42
N HIS A 258 6.01 -1.26 20.12
CA HIS A 258 7.14 -1.36 19.20
C HIS A 258 8.18 -0.29 19.51
N ALA A 259 7.78 0.96 19.74
CA ALA A 259 8.68 2.04 20.12
C ALA A 259 9.48 1.71 21.40
N ILE A 260 8.80 1.18 22.43
CA ILE A 260 9.45 0.74 23.68
C ILE A 260 10.44 -0.39 23.43
N SER A 261 10.07 -1.38 22.60
CA SER A 261 10.93 -2.52 22.31
C SER A 261 12.17 -2.11 21.51
N ILE A 262 11.99 -1.25 20.51
CA ILE A 262 13.08 -0.67 19.71
C ILE A 262 14.01 0.15 20.59
N TRP A 263 13.47 1.05 21.44
CA TRP A 263 14.29 1.86 22.34
C TRP A 263 15.10 0.98 23.31
N LYS A 264 14.52 -0.08 23.87
CA LYS A 264 15.26 -1.01 24.76
C LYS A 264 16.46 -1.63 24.06
N ILE A 265 16.33 -2.05 22.80
CA ILE A 265 17.43 -2.61 22.01
C ILE A 265 18.51 -1.54 21.78
N VAL A 266 18.09 -0.35 21.33
CA VAL A 266 18.99 0.78 21.06
C VAL A 266 19.74 1.19 22.32
N GLU A 267 19.05 1.40 23.44
CA GLU A 267 19.63 1.81 24.72
C GLU A 267 20.62 0.78 25.25
N GLN A 268 20.26 -0.52 25.22
CA GLN A 268 21.16 -1.60 25.62
C GLN A 268 22.41 -1.69 24.75
N PHE A 269 22.30 -1.37 23.45
CA PHE A 269 23.43 -1.35 22.55
C PHE A 269 24.33 -0.13 22.81
N LEU A 270 23.74 1.07 22.94
CA LEU A 270 24.46 2.31 23.22
C LEU A 270 25.18 2.31 24.57
N GLN A 271 24.69 1.57 25.56
CA GLN A 271 25.38 1.38 26.84
C GLN A 271 26.63 0.48 26.76
N LYS A 272 26.79 -0.30 25.69
CA LYS A 272 27.92 -1.21 25.48
C LYS A 272 29.01 -0.61 24.58
N VAL A 273 28.71 0.51 23.93
CA VAL A 273 29.59 1.23 22.99
C VAL A 273 30.32 2.34 23.72
#